data_AF-A0A9D1L369-F1
#
_entry.id   AF-A0A9D1L369-F1
#
_cell.length_a   1.000
_cell.length_b   1.000
_cell.length_c   1.000
_cell.angle_alpha   90.00
_cell.angle_beta   90.00
_cell.angle_gamma   90.00
#
_symmetry.space_group_name_H-M   'P 1'
#
loop_
_entity.id
_entity.type
_entity.pdbx_description
1 polymer ?
#
loop_
_entity_poly.entity_id
_entity_poly.type
_entity_poly.pdbx_seq_one_letter_code
_entity_poly.pdbx_strand_id
1 'polypeptide(L)'
;MRYKIILKIGIALLFLIVTFCEMYPLVRPIQESYETSGESSMSDFLYQSIVEEWSKDPEYDSKEIPDKTTALVLMTIGVIIETGSRVIKKYIWLWMIVLGAYLGLNKYLKTKFNKNDFHRYQGYFREILSEYSVDVLSYIDQFQFHYPSIIAAMILQLQKKGLVDIVDHKLVRKEKQIKITASEEYLLNHIVDGKMVISKSQFEEQVKQEAADQKLVKKFKLKSFETGLFIMCVIALIAIEAVLELAAMPGVIILVIGMLTLSQIIMMIGACVLIMIPVFVLLFIGTVILSEIVFFIKYKINSDVRSRRGEKINTHLEGLKNFLKDFSALDERTQEQLVLWDEYLIYSVLFEQNKKITAEYEKYISLN
;
A
#
# COMPACT_ATOMS: atom_id res chain seq x y z
N MET A 1 8.44 14.99 -11.55
CA MET A 1 7.28 15.65 -12.18
C MET A 1 6.27 14.65 -12.78
N ARG A 2 6.71 13.64 -13.55
CA ARG A 2 5.85 12.61 -14.17
C ARG A 2 4.96 11.81 -13.20
N TYR A 3 5.43 11.44 -12.01
CA TYR A 3 4.65 10.67 -11.03
C TYR A 3 3.40 11.41 -10.51
N LYS A 4 3.47 12.74 -10.37
CA LYS A 4 2.33 13.56 -9.94
C LYS A 4 1.23 13.64 -11.00
N ILE A 5 1.57 13.55 -12.28
CA ILE A 5 0.61 13.56 -13.39
C ILE A 5 -0.09 12.20 -13.51
N ILE A 6 0.69 11.11 -13.43
CA ILE A 6 0.15 9.74 -13.45
C ILE A 6 -0.80 9.51 -12.27
N LEU A 7 -0.45 9.98 -11.07
CA LEU A 7 -1.31 9.88 -9.89
C LEU A 7 -2.62 10.68 -10.08
N LYS A 8 -2.56 11.89 -10.63
CA LYS A 8 -3.75 12.71 -10.89
C LYS A 8 -4.68 12.09 -11.93
N ILE A 9 -4.12 11.55 -13.02
CA ILE A 9 -4.88 10.84 -14.05
C ILE A 9 -5.49 9.56 -13.48
N GLY A 10 -4.73 8.80 -12.69
CA GLY A 10 -5.23 7.60 -12.02
C GLY A 10 -6.40 7.90 -11.09
N ILE A 11 -6.32 8.97 -10.30
CA ILE A 11 -7.42 9.41 -9.41
C ILE A 11 -8.66 9.85 -10.23
N ALA A 12 -8.47 10.59 -11.33
CA ALA A 12 -9.58 11.02 -12.18
C ALA A 12 -10.26 9.85 -12.91
N LEU A 13 -9.49 8.86 -13.35
CA LEU A 13 -10.03 7.67 -14.02
C LEU A 13 -10.77 6.77 -13.02
N LEU A 14 -10.23 6.61 -11.81
CA LEU A 14 -10.91 5.94 -10.71
C LEU A 14 -12.23 6.66 -10.37
N PHE A 15 -12.23 8.00 -10.44
CA PHE A 15 -13.44 8.79 -10.19
C PHE A 15 -14.55 8.47 -11.20
N LEU A 16 -14.21 8.48 -12.49
CA LEU A 16 -15.15 8.14 -13.57
C LEU A 16 -15.68 6.71 -13.45
N ILE A 17 -14.82 5.75 -13.11
CA ILE A 17 -15.21 4.34 -12.95
C ILE A 17 -16.21 4.19 -11.79
N VAL A 18 -15.91 4.78 -10.63
CA VAL A 18 -16.80 4.68 -9.45
C VAL A 18 -18.15 5.32 -9.76
N THR A 19 -18.18 6.51 -10.39
CA THR A 19 -19.43 7.17 -10.76
C THR A 19 -20.23 6.36 -11.79
N PHE A 20 -19.57 5.79 -12.80
CA PHE A 20 -20.24 4.97 -13.81
C PHE A 20 -20.84 3.68 -13.23
N CYS A 21 -20.08 2.98 -12.37
CA CYS A 21 -20.54 1.76 -11.70
C CYS A 21 -21.76 1.99 -10.81
N GLU A 22 -21.93 3.19 -10.25
CA GLU A 22 -23.11 3.54 -9.44
C GLU A 22 -24.31 3.94 -10.30
N MET A 23 -24.08 4.70 -11.37
CA MET A 23 -25.15 5.16 -12.26
C MET A 23 -25.78 4.00 -13.03
N TYR A 24 -24.97 3.05 -13.50
CA TYR A 24 -25.43 1.96 -14.36
C TYR A 24 -26.60 1.12 -13.78
N PRO A 25 -26.53 0.59 -12.54
CA PRO A 25 -27.63 -0.19 -11.97
C PRO A 25 -28.89 0.63 -11.65
N LEU A 26 -28.78 1.97 -11.55
CA LEU A 26 -29.92 2.87 -11.37
C LEU A 26 -30.62 3.17 -12.70
N VAL A 27 -29.86 3.39 -13.77
CA VAL A 27 -30.41 3.79 -15.08
C VAL A 27 -30.97 2.59 -15.85
N ARG A 28 -30.33 1.43 -15.74
CA ARG A 28 -30.69 0.25 -16.53
C ARG A 28 -32.15 -0.22 -16.35
N PRO A 29 -32.70 -0.37 -15.12
CA PRO A 29 -34.08 -0.82 -14.93
C PRO A 29 -35.12 0.18 -15.44
N ILE A 30 -34.80 1.47 -15.39
CA ILE A 30 -35.66 2.55 -15.91
C ILE A 30 -35.71 2.46 -17.44
N GLN A 31 -34.56 2.22 -18.09
CA GLN A 31 -34.50 2.05 -19.53
C GLN A 31 -35.25 0.80 -20.00
N GLU A 32 -35.08 -0.34 -19.31
CA GLU A 32 -35.82 -1.58 -19.62
C GLU A 32 -37.35 -1.42 -19.43
N SER A 33 -37.78 -0.68 -18.40
CA SER A 33 -39.21 -0.37 -18.18
C SER A 33 -39.77 0.60 -19.23
N TYR A 34 -38.99 1.59 -19.65
CA TYR A 34 -39.40 2.51 -20.72
C TYR A 34 -39.60 1.78 -22.05
N GLU A 35 -38.64 0.93 -22.44
CA GLU A 35 -38.70 0.15 -23.68
C GLU A 35 -39.93 -0.78 -23.76
N THR A 36 -40.47 -1.19 -22.60
CA THR A 36 -41.66 -2.06 -22.51
C THR A 36 -42.99 -1.32 -22.34
N SER A 37 -42.96 -0.04 -21.96
CA SER A 37 -44.16 0.76 -21.68
C SER A 37 -44.99 1.17 -22.91
N GLY A 38 -44.36 1.25 -24.09
CA GLY A 38 -45.00 1.76 -25.31
C GLY A 38 -45.22 3.28 -25.34
N GLU A 39 -44.66 4.02 -24.38
CA GLU A 39 -44.78 5.47 -24.28
C GLU A 39 -44.04 6.21 -25.39
N SER A 40 -44.60 7.34 -25.82
CA SER A 40 -44.08 8.10 -26.98
C SER A 40 -42.76 8.82 -26.70
N SER A 41 -42.48 9.10 -25.41
CA SER A 41 -41.23 9.68 -24.97
C SER A 41 -40.90 9.25 -23.54
N MET A 42 -39.61 9.20 -23.19
CA MET A 42 -39.14 8.95 -21.82
C MET A 42 -39.75 9.95 -20.82
N SER A 43 -40.02 11.19 -21.25
CA SER A 43 -40.65 12.20 -20.39
C SER A 43 -42.11 11.88 -20.05
N ASP A 44 -42.85 11.23 -20.95
CA ASP A 44 -44.25 10.83 -20.71
C ASP A 44 -44.28 9.63 -19.76
N PHE A 45 -43.43 8.63 -20.02
CA PHE A 45 -43.26 7.46 -19.15
C PHE A 45 -42.93 7.84 -17.71
N LEU A 46 -41.95 8.72 -17.50
CA LEU A 46 -41.55 9.16 -16.16
C LEU A 46 -42.66 9.94 -15.45
N TYR A 47 -43.39 10.80 -16.17
CA TYR A 47 -44.50 11.54 -15.60
C TYR A 47 -45.66 10.62 -15.17
N GLN A 48 -46.05 9.67 -16.02
CA GLN A 48 -47.10 8.69 -15.69
C GLN A 48 -46.72 7.81 -14.50
N SER A 49 -45.45 7.37 -14.43
CA SER A 49 -44.94 6.59 -13.30
C SER A 49 -45.04 7.35 -11.97
N ILE A 50 -44.81 8.67 -11.98
CA ILE A 50 -44.95 9.53 -10.80
C ILE A 50 -46.41 9.67 -10.39
N VAL A 51 -47.30 9.94 -11.35
CA VAL A 51 -48.75 10.08 -11.09
C VAL A 51 -49.31 8.78 -10.51
N GLU A 52 -48.90 7.63 -11.07
CA GLU A 52 -49.31 6.31 -10.58
C GLU A 52 -48.81 6.06 -9.14
N GLU A 53 -47.55 6.38 -8.83
CA GLU A 53 -47.01 6.19 -7.48
C GLU A 53 -47.69 7.09 -6.44
N TRP A 54 -47.94 8.36 -6.78
CA TRP A 54 -48.59 9.31 -5.87
C TRP A 54 -50.07 8.98 -5.67
N SER A 55 -50.74 8.41 -6.68
CA SER A 55 -52.13 7.95 -6.55
C SER A 55 -52.32 6.79 -5.57
N LYS A 56 -51.24 6.14 -5.10
CA LYS A 56 -51.29 5.07 -4.10
C LYS A 56 -51.46 5.58 -2.67
N ASP A 57 -51.21 6.86 -2.40
CA ASP A 57 -51.36 7.45 -1.08
C ASP A 57 -52.85 7.82 -0.82
N PRO A 58 -53.52 7.20 0.18
CA PRO A 58 -54.94 7.42 0.43
C PRO A 58 -55.31 8.83 0.94
N GLU A 59 -54.34 9.65 1.38
CA GLU A 59 -54.57 11.04 1.79
C GLU A 59 -54.33 12.05 0.65
N TYR A 60 -53.97 11.60 -0.55
CA TYR A 60 -53.52 12.46 -1.65
C TYR A 60 -54.67 13.09 -2.46
N ASP A 61 -54.72 14.43 -2.57
CA ASP A 61 -55.68 15.15 -3.42
C ASP A 61 -55.13 15.34 -4.84
N SER A 62 -55.89 14.88 -5.84
CA SER A 62 -55.66 15.08 -7.28
C SER A 62 -55.38 16.54 -7.71
N LYS A 63 -55.78 17.53 -6.91
CA LYS A 63 -55.48 18.96 -7.17
C LYS A 63 -54.04 19.37 -6.86
N GLU A 64 -53.27 18.52 -6.18
CA GLU A 64 -51.87 18.78 -5.81
C GLU A 64 -50.86 18.24 -6.84
N ILE A 65 -51.30 17.72 -7.99
CA ILE A 65 -50.41 17.19 -9.03
C ILE A 65 -49.62 18.36 -9.66
N PRO A 66 -48.28 18.42 -9.50
CA PRO A 66 -47.45 19.39 -10.16
C PRO A 66 -47.53 19.18 -11.67
N ASP A 67 -47.48 20.27 -12.43
CA ASP A 67 -47.45 20.16 -13.89
C ASP A 67 -46.25 19.29 -14.34
N LYS A 68 -46.37 18.70 -15.52
CA LYS A 68 -45.37 17.77 -16.07
C LYS A 68 -43.94 18.31 -16.01
N THR A 69 -43.74 19.60 -16.25
CA THR A 69 -42.42 20.23 -16.22
C THR A 69 -41.86 20.23 -14.79
N THR A 70 -42.67 20.66 -13.83
CA THR A 70 -42.30 20.71 -12.41
C THR A 70 -42.02 19.31 -11.86
N ALA A 71 -42.85 18.31 -12.18
CA ALA A 71 -42.65 16.92 -11.79
C ALA A 71 -41.32 16.35 -12.31
N LEU A 72 -41.01 16.57 -13.60
CA LEU A 72 -39.75 16.11 -14.21
C LEU A 72 -38.52 16.78 -13.60
N VAL A 73 -38.60 18.08 -13.28
CA VAL A 73 -37.51 18.82 -12.65
C VAL A 73 -37.24 18.28 -11.25
N LEU A 74 -38.28 18.07 -10.43
CA LEU A 74 -38.15 17.50 -9.09
C LEU A 74 -37.55 16.08 -9.13
N MET A 75 -38.00 15.24 -10.05
CA MET A 75 -37.45 13.89 -10.24
C MET A 75 -35.96 13.94 -10.62
N THR A 76 -35.59 14.81 -11.57
CA THR A 76 -34.19 14.96 -12.01
C THR A 76 -33.30 15.40 -10.85
N ILE A 77 -33.76 16.35 -10.04
CA ILE A 77 -33.02 16.80 -8.85
C ILE A 77 -32.90 15.66 -7.83
N GLY A 78 -33.98 14.91 -7.58
CA GLY A 78 -33.97 13.75 -6.68
C GLY A 78 -32.96 12.69 -7.10
N VAL A 79 -32.93 12.33 -8.39
CA VAL A 79 -31.96 11.37 -8.96
C VAL A 79 -30.53 11.89 -8.82
N ILE A 80 -30.29 13.18 -9.09
CA ILE A 80 -28.97 13.81 -8.93
C ILE A 80 -28.51 13.77 -7.47
N ILE A 81 -29.40 14.07 -6.51
CA ILE A 81 -29.09 14.06 -5.08
C ILE A 81 -28.80 12.64 -4.61
N GLU A 82 -29.66 11.67 -4.94
CA GLU A 82 -29.51 10.27 -4.53
C GLU A 82 -28.21 9.68 -5.08
N THR A 83 -27.98 9.86 -6.39
CA THR A 83 -26.76 9.39 -7.04
C THR A 83 -25.53 10.12 -6.48
N GLY A 84 -25.61 11.44 -6.32
CA GLY A 84 -24.55 12.25 -5.74
C GLY A 84 -24.18 11.78 -4.33
N SER A 85 -25.18 11.44 -3.51
CA SER A 85 -24.96 10.95 -2.14
C SER A 85 -24.20 9.61 -2.11
N ARG A 86 -24.60 8.65 -2.97
CA ARG A 86 -23.92 7.33 -3.10
C ARG A 86 -22.47 7.49 -3.53
N VAL A 87 -22.25 8.34 -4.53
CA VAL A 87 -20.92 8.66 -5.05
C VAL A 87 -20.06 9.30 -3.96
N ILE A 88 -20.58 10.29 -3.22
CA ILE A 88 -19.86 10.94 -2.11
C ILE A 88 -19.51 9.95 -1.00
N LYS A 89 -20.44 9.07 -0.59
CA LYS A 89 -20.17 8.03 0.43
C LYS A 89 -18.99 7.14 0.04
N LYS A 90 -18.95 6.66 -1.21
CA LYS A 90 -17.84 5.85 -1.72
C LYS A 90 -16.50 6.58 -1.70
N TYR A 91 -16.48 7.88 -2.03
CA TYR A 91 -15.26 8.67 -1.92
C TYR A 91 -14.80 8.84 -0.49
N ILE A 92 -15.71 9.08 0.44
CA ILE A 92 -15.39 9.17 1.87
C ILE A 92 -14.75 7.85 2.33
N TRP A 93 -15.34 6.70 1.96
CA TRP A 93 -14.77 5.38 2.23
C TRP A 93 -13.39 5.18 1.63
N LEU A 94 -13.19 5.52 0.35
CA LEU A 94 -11.91 5.42 -0.31
C LEU A 94 -10.84 6.28 0.37
N TRP A 95 -11.18 7.53 0.70
CA TRP A 95 -10.29 8.45 1.40
C TRP A 95 -9.91 7.91 2.78
N MET A 96 -10.87 7.38 3.54
CA MET A 96 -10.59 6.75 4.82
C MET A 96 -9.63 5.57 4.66
N ILE A 97 -9.84 4.73 3.64
CA ILE A 97 -8.98 3.57 3.37
C ILE A 97 -7.55 4.00 3.06
N VAL A 98 -7.39 4.95 2.13
CA VAL A 98 -6.09 5.46 1.70
C VAL A 98 -5.36 6.14 2.86
N LEU A 99 -6.06 7.00 3.61
CA LEU A 99 -5.47 7.73 4.73
C LEU A 99 -5.10 6.80 5.88
N GLY A 100 -6.00 5.90 6.27
CA GLY A 100 -5.74 4.91 7.32
C GLY A 100 -4.56 4.00 6.94
N ALA A 101 -4.51 3.51 5.69
CA ALA A 101 -3.37 2.74 5.19
C ALA A 101 -2.06 3.55 5.21
N TYR A 102 -2.09 4.80 4.77
CA TYR A 102 -0.93 5.69 4.81
C TYR A 102 -0.41 5.90 6.24
N LEU A 103 -1.30 6.19 7.20
CA LEU A 103 -0.94 6.39 8.60
C LEU A 103 -0.39 5.10 9.23
N GLY A 104 -1.04 3.96 8.98
CA GLY A 104 -0.61 2.66 9.50
C GLY A 104 0.75 2.24 8.96
N LEU A 105 0.98 2.43 7.65
CA LEU A 105 2.28 2.22 7.02
C LEU A 105 3.34 3.16 7.59
N ASN A 106 3.06 4.44 7.76
CA ASN A 106 4.00 5.40 8.32
C ASN A 106 4.37 5.05 9.77
N LYS A 107 3.38 4.63 10.58
CA LYS A 107 3.61 4.13 11.94
C LYS A 107 4.50 2.88 11.94
N TYR A 108 4.24 1.94 11.03
CA TYR A 108 5.08 0.74 10.83
C TYR A 108 6.51 1.11 10.49
N LEU A 109 6.69 1.97 9.48
CA LEU A 109 8.00 2.43 9.01
C LEU A 109 8.76 3.13 10.13
N LYS A 110 8.16 4.07 10.86
CA LYS A 110 8.82 4.79 11.96
C LYS A 110 9.26 3.90 13.13
N THR A 111 8.57 2.77 13.32
CA THR A 111 8.90 1.81 14.38
C THR A 111 9.99 0.83 13.94
N LYS A 112 10.07 0.55 12.63
CA LYS A 112 11.01 -0.39 12.03
C LYS A 112 12.33 0.25 11.59
N PHE A 113 12.25 1.46 11.06
CA PHE A 113 13.35 2.23 10.50
C PHE A 113 13.61 3.47 11.36
N ASN A 114 14.83 3.95 11.33
CA ASN A 114 15.29 5.08 12.12
C ASN A 114 15.29 6.37 11.31
N LYS A 115 15.46 7.50 12.01
CA LYS A 115 15.48 8.84 11.41
C LYS A 115 16.50 8.96 10.26
N ASN A 116 17.63 8.26 10.35
CA ASN A 116 18.67 8.23 9.32
C ASN A 116 18.18 7.62 8.00
N ASP A 117 17.32 6.59 8.07
CA ASP A 117 16.73 5.94 6.89
C ASP A 117 15.76 6.90 6.16
N PHE A 118 15.12 7.81 6.88
CA PHE A 118 14.17 8.77 6.31
C PHE A 118 14.82 10.05 5.79
N HIS A 119 15.94 10.48 6.38
CA HIS A 119 16.57 11.77 6.07
C HIS A 119 17.84 11.69 5.24
N ARG A 120 18.21 10.52 4.71
CA ARG A 120 19.50 10.24 4.06
C ARG A 120 20.66 10.67 4.95
N TYR A 121 21.21 9.73 5.70
CA TYR A 121 22.42 9.94 6.48
C TYR A 121 23.48 10.68 5.64
N GLN A 122 24.10 11.73 6.21
CA GLN A 122 25.05 12.60 5.50
C GLN A 122 26.51 12.25 5.76
N GLY A 123 26.77 11.25 6.61
CA GLY A 123 28.13 10.81 6.89
C GLY A 123 28.67 9.86 5.83
N TYR A 124 29.98 9.64 5.90
CA TYR A 124 30.72 8.73 5.03
C TYR A 124 31.50 7.74 5.91
N PHE A 125 31.40 6.45 5.60
CA PHE A 125 32.21 5.41 6.22
C PHE A 125 33.00 4.70 5.13
N ARG A 126 34.28 4.49 5.37
CA ARG A 126 35.16 3.73 4.45
C ARG A 126 35.42 2.31 4.96
N GLU A 127 35.19 2.08 6.25
CA GLU A 127 35.47 0.81 6.88
C GLU A 127 34.50 -0.27 6.37
N ILE A 128 35.05 -1.40 5.97
CA ILE A 128 34.28 -2.57 5.53
C ILE A 128 33.92 -3.42 6.73
N LEU A 129 32.66 -3.86 6.77
CA LEU A 129 32.15 -4.73 7.82
C LEU A 129 32.41 -6.21 7.47
N SER A 130 33.66 -6.63 7.48
CA SER A 130 34.09 -7.98 7.06
C SER A 130 33.67 -9.10 8.02
N GLU A 131 33.27 -8.76 9.24
CA GLU A 131 32.77 -9.71 10.25
C GLU A 131 31.40 -10.31 9.92
N TYR A 132 30.68 -9.72 8.97
CA TYR A 132 29.31 -10.07 8.62
C TYR A 132 29.22 -10.58 7.18
N SER A 133 28.32 -11.53 6.96
CA SER A 133 27.97 -11.96 5.61
C SER A 133 27.12 -10.89 4.91
N VAL A 134 27.27 -10.82 3.59
CA VAL A 134 26.70 -9.74 2.77
C VAL A 134 25.17 -9.77 2.75
N ASP A 135 24.59 -10.96 2.77
CA ASP A 135 23.15 -11.20 2.87
C ASP A 135 22.56 -10.71 4.20
N VAL A 136 23.24 -10.92 5.33
CA VAL A 136 22.83 -10.40 6.64
C VAL A 136 22.88 -8.88 6.65
N LEU A 137 23.93 -8.28 6.07
CA LEU A 137 24.04 -6.84 5.94
C LEU A 137 22.92 -6.27 5.05
N SER A 138 22.62 -6.92 3.92
CA SER A 138 21.49 -6.54 3.07
C SER A 138 20.15 -6.60 3.81
N TYR A 139 19.95 -7.65 4.61
CA TYR A 139 18.73 -7.82 5.35
C TYR A 139 18.56 -6.76 6.44
N ILE A 140 19.63 -6.40 7.15
CA ILE A 140 19.57 -5.33 8.17
C ILE A 140 19.38 -3.96 7.52
N ASP A 141 19.91 -3.75 6.32
CA ASP A 141 19.81 -2.50 5.60
C ASP A 141 18.36 -2.11 5.30
N GLN A 142 17.57 -3.00 4.69
CA GLN A 142 16.21 -2.65 4.23
C GLN A 142 15.11 -3.58 4.74
N PHE A 143 15.46 -4.66 5.44
CA PHE A 143 14.54 -5.77 5.77
C PHE A 143 13.83 -6.36 4.55
N GLN A 144 14.46 -6.25 3.38
CA GLN A 144 13.98 -6.72 2.09
C GLN A 144 15.12 -7.44 1.36
N PHE A 145 14.76 -8.42 0.54
CA PHE A 145 15.72 -9.22 -0.21
C PHE A 145 15.69 -8.85 -1.69
N HIS A 146 16.69 -8.11 -2.16
CA HIS A 146 16.92 -7.89 -3.58
C HIS A 146 17.80 -9.04 -4.14
N TYR A 147 17.17 -10.17 -4.49
CA TYR A 147 17.91 -11.42 -4.78
C TYR A 147 19.05 -11.30 -5.81
N PRO A 148 18.88 -10.68 -7.00
CA PRO A 148 19.98 -10.63 -7.97
C PRO A 148 21.28 -10.04 -7.39
N SER A 149 21.16 -8.86 -6.80
CA SER A 149 22.26 -8.14 -6.14
C SER A 149 22.82 -8.87 -4.93
N ILE A 150 21.96 -9.41 -4.06
CA ILE A 150 22.40 -10.14 -2.86
C ILE A 150 23.19 -11.39 -3.25
N ILE A 151 22.64 -12.20 -4.15
CA ILE A 151 23.27 -13.47 -4.53
C ILE A 151 24.53 -13.22 -5.36
N ALA A 152 24.54 -12.22 -6.26
CA ALA A 152 25.77 -11.83 -6.97
C ALA A 152 26.87 -11.39 -6.00
N ALA A 153 26.54 -10.54 -5.02
CA ALA A 153 27.49 -10.10 -4.00
C ALA A 153 27.95 -11.25 -3.09
N MET A 154 27.07 -12.21 -2.79
CA MET A 154 27.43 -13.44 -2.08
C MET A 154 28.38 -14.33 -2.88
N ILE A 155 28.15 -14.52 -4.19
CA ILE A 155 29.07 -15.29 -5.04
C ILE A 155 30.45 -14.64 -5.04
N LEU A 156 30.53 -13.31 -5.20
CA LEU A 156 31.79 -12.57 -5.11
C LEU A 156 32.47 -12.74 -3.72
N GLN A 157 31.70 -12.69 -2.63
CA GLN A 157 32.22 -12.93 -1.28
C GLN A 157 32.78 -14.37 -1.13
N LEU A 158 32.08 -15.37 -1.66
CA LEU A 158 32.50 -16.77 -1.64
C LEU A 158 33.74 -17.02 -2.50
N GLN A 159 33.84 -16.37 -3.68
CA GLN A 159 35.04 -16.39 -4.52
C GLN A 159 36.23 -15.78 -3.80
N LYS A 160 36.05 -14.63 -3.14
CA LYS A 160 37.10 -14.00 -2.34
C LYS A 160 37.58 -14.90 -1.20
N LYS A 161 36.67 -15.63 -0.54
CA LYS A 161 37.02 -16.63 0.49
C LYS A 161 37.72 -17.88 -0.10
N GLY A 162 37.67 -18.05 -1.42
CA GLY A 162 38.20 -19.21 -2.14
C GLY A 162 37.34 -20.46 -2.00
N LEU A 163 36.04 -20.29 -1.73
CA LEU A 163 35.06 -21.37 -1.55
C LEU A 163 34.30 -21.69 -2.84
N VAL A 164 34.27 -20.75 -3.78
CA VAL A 164 33.65 -20.91 -5.10
C VAL A 164 34.62 -20.39 -6.15
N ASP A 165 34.57 -20.98 -7.34
CA ASP A 165 35.22 -20.46 -8.53
C ASP A 165 34.31 -20.61 -9.75
N ILE A 166 34.60 -19.85 -10.80
CA ILE A 166 33.89 -19.96 -12.07
C ILE A 166 34.85 -20.60 -13.07
N VAL A 167 34.62 -21.87 -13.38
CA VAL A 167 35.40 -22.64 -14.37
C VAL A 167 34.46 -23.03 -15.50
N ASP A 168 34.83 -22.76 -16.75
CA ASP A 168 34.03 -23.06 -17.95
C ASP A 168 32.58 -22.56 -17.86
N HIS A 169 32.40 -21.32 -17.37
CA HIS A 169 31.09 -20.71 -17.12
C HIS A 169 30.17 -21.52 -16.19
N LYS A 170 30.74 -22.26 -15.23
CA LYS A 170 30.01 -22.98 -14.18
C LYS A 170 30.56 -22.64 -12.81
N LEU A 171 29.67 -22.45 -11.84
CA LEU A 171 30.05 -22.34 -10.43
C LEU A 171 30.54 -23.70 -9.92
N VAL A 172 31.75 -23.72 -9.36
CA VAL A 172 32.37 -24.90 -8.78
C VAL A 172 32.71 -24.62 -7.32
N ARG A 173 32.23 -25.49 -6.42
CA ARG A 173 32.57 -25.44 -5.00
C ARG A 173 34.01 -25.92 -4.78
N LYS A 174 34.76 -25.19 -3.96
CA LYS A 174 36.08 -25.59 -3.44
C LYS A 174 35.96 -25.95 -1.97
N GLU A 175 36.54 -27.09 -1.59
CA GLU A 175 36.59 -27.49 -0.18
C GLU A 175 37.76 -26.81 0.53
N LYS A 176 37.44 -26.01 1.55
CA LYS A 176 38.44 -25.33 2.39
C LYS A 176 37.90 -25.27 3.82
N GLN A 177 38.76 -25.55 4.79
CA GLN A 177 38.42 -25.44 6.22
C GLN A 177 38.47 -23.97 6.66
N ILE A 178 37.43 -23.22 6.30
CA ILE A 178 37.19 -21.85 6.78
C ILE A 178 35.88 -21.86 7.58
N LYS A 179 35.73 -20.92 8.51
CA LYS A 179 34.45 -20.65 9.16
C LYS A 179 33.46 -20.11 8.11
N ILE A 180 32.39 -20.86 7.87
CA ILE A 180 31.31 -20.54 6.93
C ILE A 180 30.05 -20.26 7.75
N THR A 181 29.22 -19.32 7.30
CA THR A 181 27.92 -19.04 7.93
C THR A 181 26.84 -20.01 7.45
N ALA A 182 25.71 -20.11 8.16
CA ALA A 182 24.62 -21.01 7.79
C ALA A 182 24.02 -20.66 6.41
N SER A 183 23.91 -19.36 6.13
CA SER A 183 23.49 -18.81 4.84
C SER A 183 24.47 -19.15 3.70
N GLU A 184 25.77 -19.01 3.93
CA GLU A 184 26.82 -19.35 2.97
C GLU A 184 26.85 -20.85 2.67
N GLU A 185 26.74 -21.69 3.72
CA GLU A 185 26.69 -23.15 3.56
C GLU A 185 25.44 -23.58 2.79
N TYR A 186 24.29 -22.97 3.07
CA TYR A 186 23.07 -23.20 2.30
C TYR A 186 23.30 -22.93 0.81
N LEU A 187 23.90 -21.79 0.43
CA LEU A 187 24.18 -21.46 -0.96
C LEU A 187 25.14 -22.47 -1.61
N LEU A 188 26.20 -22.87 -0.91
CA LEU A 188 27.19 -23.84 -1.41
C LEU A 188 26.58 -25.22 -1.66
N ASN A 189 25.63 -25.65 -0.83
CA ASN A 189 24.93 -26.92 -0.99
C ASN A 189 23.88 -26.91 -2.11
N HIS A 190 23.52 -25.73 -2.62
CA HIS A 190 22.52 -25.53 -3.67
C HIS A 190 23.14 -25.14 -5.02
N ILE A 191 24.44 -25.39 -5.20
CA ILE A 191 25.08 -25.31 -6.51
C ILE A 191 24.77 -26.61 -7.27
N VAL A 192 23.90 -26.51 -8.27
CA VAL A 192 23.46 -27.62 -9.14
C VAL A 192 23.77 -27.26 -10.59
N ASP A 193 24.46 -28.14 -11.31
CA ASP A 193 24.85 -27.96 -12.72
C ASP A 193 25.57 -26.63 -13.03
N GLY A 194 26.33 -26.11 -12.06
CA GLY A 194 27.08 -24.87 -12.21
C GLY A 194 26.26 -23.60 -12.00
N LYS A 195 25.03 -23.70 -11.50
CA LYS A 195 24.17 -22.59 -11.11
C LYS A 195 23.71 -22.72 -9.66
N MET A 196 23.39 -21.59 -9.04
CA MET A 196 22.88 -21.52 -7.68
C MET A 196 21.35 -21.57 -7.71
N VAL A 197 20.76 -22.67 -7.25
CA VAL A 197 19.31 -22.94 -7.29
C VAL A 197 18.70 -22.73 -5.90
N ILE A 198 18.06 -21.60 -5.68
CA ILE A 198 17.70 -21.14 -4.33
C ILE A 198 16.18 -21.17 -4.13
N SER A 199 15.73 -21.76 -3.01
CA SER A 199 14.38 -21.54 -2.50
C SER A 199 14.34 -20.25 -1.69
N LYS A 200 13.53 -19.28 -2.15
CA LYS A 200 13.39 -17.96 -1.51
C LYS A 200 13.07 -18.07 -0.02
N SER A 201 12.08 -18.89 0.34
CA SER A 201 11.60 -19.01 1.72
C SER A 201 12.68 -19.57 2.65
N GLN A 202 13.40 -20.61 2.22
CA GLN A 202 14.42 -21.26 3.04
C GLN A 202 15.63 -20.35 3.22
N PHE A 203 16.10 -19.70 2.14
CA PHE A 203 17.22 -18.77 2.21
C PHE A 203 16.91 -17.61 3.17
N GLU A 204 15.74 -16.98 3.03
CA GLU A 204 15.34 -15.89 3.92
C GLU A 204 15.29 -16.30 5.40
N GLU A 205 14.86 -17.52 5.69
CA GLU A 205 14.81 -18.03 7.06
C GLU A 205 16.21 -18.16 7.66
N GLN A 206 17.18 -18.70 6.89
CA GLN A 206 18.58 -18.79 7.30
C GLN A 206 19.17 -17.40 7.59
N VAL A 207 18.97 -16.43 6.69
CA VAL A 207 19.49 -15.06 6.88
C VAL A 207 18.87 -14.39 8.12
N LYS A 208 17.55 -14.55 8.32
CA LYS A 208 16.84 -13.98 9.48
C LYS A 208 17.32 -14.60 10.79
N GLN A 209 17.53 -15.90 10.82
CA GLN A 209 18.05 -16.60 11.99
C GLN A 209 19.48 -16.15 12.30
N GLU A 210 20.33 -16.07 11.30
CA GLU A 210 21.71 -15.61 11.46
C GLU A 210 21.79 -14.16 11.99
N ALA A 211 20.98 -13.26 11.43
CA ALA A 211 20.88 -11.88 11.92
C ALA A 211 20.42 -11.80 13.38
N ALA A 212 19.54 -12.73 13.81
CA ALA A 212 19.07 -12.82 15.18
C ALA A 212 20.15 -13.36 16.12
N ASP A 213 20.88 -14.41 15.71
CA ASP A 213 21.98 -15.02 16.46
C ASP A 213 23.12 -14.02 16.70
N GLN A 214 23.40 -13.17 15.71
CA GLN A 214 24.36 -12.08 15.80
C GLN A 214 23.85 -10.87 16.61
N LYS A 215 22.62 -10.94 17.13
CA LYS A 215 21.93 -9.89 17.91
C LYS A 215 21.77 -8.58 17.15
N LEU A 216 21.64 -8.64 15.83
CA LEU A 216 21.46 -7.47 14.97
C LEU A 216 19.98 -7.10 14.83
N VAL A 217 19.09 -8.08 14.90
CA VAL A 217 17.65 -7.89 14.92
C VAL A 217 17.04 -8.31 16.26
N LYS A 218 15.87 -7.76 16.56
CA LYS A 218 15.02 -8.17 17.68
C LYS A 218 13.58 -8.25 17.19
N LYS A 219 12.78 -9.12 17.80
CA LYS A 219 11.35 -9.20 17.52
C LYS A 219 10.61 -8.08 18.24
N PHE A 220 9.85 -7.29 17.50
CA PHE A 220 8.93 -6.32 18.08
C PHE A 220 7.77 -7.06 18.73
N LYS A 221 7.61 -6.88 20.05
CA LYS A 221 6.48 -7.43 20.79
C LYS A 221 5.28 -6.51 20.60
N LEU A 222 4.38 -6.89 19.70
CA LEU A 222 3.06 -6.31 19.65
C LEU A 222 2.32 -6.67 20.95
N LYS A 223 1.67 -5.68 21.59
CA LYS A 223 0.58 -6.01 22.51
C LYS A 223 -0.48 -6.74 21.67
N SER A 224 -1.04 -7.82 22.22
CA SER A 224 -2.09 -8.57 21.52
C SER A 224 -3.18 -7.60 21.09
N PHE A 225 -3.50 -7.61 19.80
CA PHE A 225 -4.70 -6.96 19.33
C PHE A 225 -5.84 -7.79 19.90
N GLU A 226 -6.48 -7.28 20.95
CA GLU A 226 -7.59 -7.98 21.59
C GLU A 226 -8.66 -8.20 20.54
N THR A 227 -9.13 -9.43 20.38
CA THR A 227 -10.20 -9.76 19.43
C THR A 227 -11.42 -8.87 19.65
N GLY A 228 -11.64 -8.42 20.89
CA GLY A 228 -12.64 -7.40 21.23
C GLY A 228 -12.42 -6.07 20.52
N LEU A 229 -11.18 -5.61 20.34
CA LEU A 229 -10.88 -4.38 19.60
C LEU A 229 -11.23 -4.55 18.11
N PHE A 230 -10.94 -5.70 17.50
CA PHE A 230 -11.36 -6.00 16.13
C PHE A 230 -12.88 -5.95 15.97
N ILE A 231 -13.61 -6.58 16.89
CA ILE A 231 -15.08 -6.60 16.87
C ILE A 231 -15.64 -5.18 17.05
N MET A 232 -15.10 -4.40 18.00
CA MET A 232 -15.45 -3.00 18.18
C MET A 232 -15.17 -2.15 16.93
N CYS A 233 -14.11 -2.47 16.20
CA CYS A 233 -13.80 -1.81 14.93
C CYS A 233 -14.87 -2.10 13.87
N VAL A 234 -15.29 -3.36 13.73
CA VAL A 234 -16.36 -3.74 12.80
C VAL A 234 -17.68 -3.06 13.19
N ILE A 235 -18.03 -3.04 14.48
CA ILE A 235 -19.23 -2.34 14.99
C ILE A 235 -19.17 -0.84 14.67
N ALA A 236 -18.02 -0.18 14.87
CA ALA A 236 -17.86 1.24 14.57
C ALA A 236 -18.02 1.54 13.07
N LEU A 237 -17.53 0.68 12.19
CA LEU A 237 -17.69 0.82 10.73
C LEU A 237 -19.15 0.67 10.29
N ILE A 238 -19.88 -0.28 10.89
CA ILE A 238 -21.32 -0.45 10.64
C ILE A 238 -22.09 0.77 11.16
N ALA A 239 -21.74 1.28 12.35
CA ALA A 239 -22.36 2.48 12.90
C ALA A 239 -22.10 3.74 12.04
N ILE A 240 -20.89 3.87 11.45
CA ILE A 240 -20.58 4.92 10.48
C ILE A 240 -21.54 4.84 9.29
N GLU A 241 -21.72 3.65 8.70
CA GLU A 241 -22.58 3.47 7.54
C GLU A 241 -24.04 3.85 7.86
N ALA A 242 -24.58 3.37 8.98
CA ALA A 242 -25.93 3.70 9.43
C ALA A 242 -26.14 5.20 9.65
N VAL A 243 -25.14 5.90 10.22
CA VAL A 243 -25.21 7.36 10.43
C VAL A 243 -25.11 8.12 9.10
N LEU A 244 -24.29 7.66 8.15
CA LEU A 244 -24.19 8.25 6.81
C LEU A 244 -25.49 8.07 5.99
N GLU A 245 -26.22 6.96 6.19
CA GLU A 245 -27.56 6.78 5.63
C GLU A 245 -28.58 7.74 6.25
N LEU A 246 -28.62 7.82 7.59
CA LEU A 246 -29.54 8.71 8.29
C LEU A 246 -29.31 10.19 7.96
N ALA A 247 -28.05 10.60 7.77
CA ALA A 247 -27.69 11.97 7.39
C ALA A 247 -28.10 12.33 5.95
N ALA A 248 -28.31 11.33 5.06
CA ALA A 248 -28.74 11.54 3.69
C ALA A 248 -30.27 11.67 3.54
N MET A 249 -31.04 11.11 4.48
CA MET A 249 -32.52 11.10 4.48
C MET A 249 -33.20 12.49 4.50
N PRO A 250 -32.72 13.52 5.21
CA PRO A 250 -33.41 14.81 5.30
C PRO A 250 -33.51 15.55 3.95
N GLY A 251 -32.54 15.34 3.05
CA GLY A 251 -32.53 15.96 1.73
C GLY A 251 -33.65 15.45 0.81
N VAL A 252 -34.07 14.20 0.99
CA VAL A 252 -35.14 13.56 0.21
C VAL A 252 -36.52 14.01 0.71
N ILE A 253 -36.72 14.09 2.03
CA ILE A 253 -37.99 14.50 2.65
C ILE A 253 -38.33 15.97 2.32
N ILE A 254 -37.34 16.84 2.25
CA ILE A 254 -37.53 18.27 1.99
C ILE A 254 -37.93 18.55 0.53
N LEU A 255 -37.51 17.70 -0.41
CA LEU A 255 -37.87 17.85 -1.83
C LEU A 255 -39.36 17.54 -2.09
N VAL A 256 -39.99 16.78 -1.19
CA VAL A 256 -41.39 16.34 -1.28
C VAL A 256 -42.36 17.41 -0.76
N ILE A 257 -41.96 18.35 0.11
CA ILE A 257 -42.92 19.16 0.90
C ILE A 257 -43.09 20.63 0.44
N GLY A 258 -42.23 21.17 -0.43
CA GLY A 258 -42.43 22.53 -0.97
C GLY A 258 -42.16 23.69 0.01
N MET A 259 -42.23 24.91 -0.53
CA MET A 259 -41.64 26.20 -0.08
C MET A 259 -41.24 26.35 1.41
N LEU A 260 -39.92 26.29 1.68
CA LEU A 260 -39.32 26.65 2.95
C LEU A 260 -39.18 28.18 3.12
N THR A 261 -39.49 28.68 4.30
CA THR A 261 -39.20 30.06 4.72
C THR A 261 -37.72 30.25 5.07
N LEU A 262 -37.20 31.49 5.02
CA LEU A 262 -35.79 31.79 5.32
C LEU A 262 -35.35 31.31 6.72
N SER A 263 -36.24 31.41 7.73
CA SER A 263 -35.95 30.93 9.09
C SER A 263 -35.80 29.39 9.15
N GLN A 264 -36.60 28.65 8.38
CA GLN A 264 -36.47 27.20 8.25
C GLN A 264 -35.17 26.80 7.57
N ILE A 265 -34.73 27.56 6.55
CA ILE A 265 -33.44 27.35 5.88
C ILE A 265 -32.28 27.54 6.88
N ILE A 266 -32.31 28.59 7.71
CA ILE A 266 -31.26 28.85 8.72
C ILE A 266 -31.21 27.74 9.78
N MET A 267 -32.37 27.32 10.31
CA MET A 267 -32.42 26.21 11.27
C MET A 267 -31.92 24.89 10.66
N MET A 268 -32.22 24.63 9.39
CA MET A 268 -31.75 23.47 8.65
C MET A 268 -30.23 23.48 8.50
N ILE A 269 -29.63 24.59 8.09
CA ILE A 269 -28.16 24.71 8.00
C ILE A 269 -27.53 24.44 9.37
N GLY A 270 -28.11 24.98 10.45
CA GLY A 270 -27.67 24.71 11.82
C GLY A 270 -27.72 23.22 12.19
N ALA A 271 -28.84 22.55 11.86
CA ALA A 271 -29.00 21.12 12.10
C ALA A 271 -28.03 20.26 11.28
N CYS A 272 -27.82 20.60 10.00
CA CYS A 272 -26.82 19.94 9.16
C CYS A 272 -25.42 20.07 9.74
N VAL A 273 -25.00 21.28 10.16
CA VAL A 273 -23.68 21.48 10.80
C VAL A 273 -23.55 20.64 12.08
N LEU A 274 -24.60 20.57 12.89
CA LEU A 274 -24.60 19.76 14.12
C LEU A 274 -24.43 18.27 13.83
N ILE A 275 -25.07 17.74 12.78
CA ILE A 275 -24.98 16.33 12.34
C ILE A 275 -23.61 16.03 11.70
N MET A 276 -22.96 17.02 11.08
CA MET A 276 -21.64 16.82 10.49
C MET A 276 -20.55 16.55 11.54
N ILE A 277 -20.67 17.11 12.75
CA ILE A 277 -19.68 16.90 13.84
C ILE A 277 -19.53 15.41 14.20
N PRO A 278 -20.59 14.66 14.58
CA PRO A 278 -20.46 13.24 14.90
C PRO A 278 -20.02 12.42 13.68
N VAL A 279 -20.41 12.79 12.46
CA VAL A 279 -19.90 12.15 11.23
C VAL A 279 -18.38 12.29 11.14
N PHE A 280 -17.83 13.51 11.28
CA PHE A 280 -16.38 13.71 11.25
C PHE A 280 -15.64 12.96 12.37
N VAL A 281 -16.21 12.91 13.58
CA VAL A 281 -15.65 12.14 14.69
C VAL A 281 -15.61 10.65 14.36
N LEU A 282 -16.70 10.11 13.83
CA LEU A 282 -16.78 8.71 13.45
C LEU A 282 -15.81 8.37 12.29
N LEU A 283 -15.70 9.23 11.27
CA LEU A 283 -14.72 9.08 10.20
C LEU A 283 -13.29 9.09 10.75
N PHE A 284 -12.97 10.02 11.66
CA PHE A 284 -11.67 10.07 12.31
C PHE A 284 -11.37 8.77 13.07
N ILE A 285 -12.32 8.28 13.87
CA ILE A 285 -12.19 7.00 14.59
C ILE A 285 -11.94 5.85 13.60
N GLY A 286 -12.71 5.78 12.50
CA GLY A 286 -12.54 4.77 11.45
C GLY A 286 -11.14 4.80 10.83
N THR A 287 -10.59 5.98 10.55
CA THR A 287 -9.22 6.11 10.01
C THR A 287 -8.14 5.65 10.98
N VAL A 288 -8.28 5.99 12.28
CA VAL A 288 -7.34 5.55 13.34
C VAL A 288 -7.38 4.03 13.46
N ILE A 289 -8.57 3.44 13.51
CA ILE A 289 -8.79 2.00 13.54
C ILE A 289 -8.07 1.29 12.38
N LEU A 290 -8.30 1.76 11.15
CA LEU A 290 -7.71 1.14 9.98
C LEU A 290 -6.17 1.24 10.00
N SER A 291 -5.65 2.35 10.52
CA SER A 291 -4.21 2.54 10.69
C SER A 291 -3.59 1.50 11.64
N GLU A 292 -4.28 1.14 12.73
CA GLU A 292 -3.83 0.10 13.66
C GLU A 292 -3.91 -1.30 13.03
N ILE A 293 -4.96 -1.59 12.26
CA ILE A 293 -5.11 -2.85 11.53
C ILE A 293 -3.95 -3.03 10.53
N VAL A 294 -3.68 -2.01 9.72
CA VAL A 294 -2.58 -2.04 8.74
C VAL A 294 -1.23 -2.20 9.43
N PHE A 295 -1.00 -1.46 10.52
CA PHE A 295 0.19 -1.59 11.36
C PHE A 295 0.36 -3.02 11.89
N PHE A 296 -0.70 -3.61 12.44
CA PHE A 296 -0.70 -4.96 12.99
C PHE A 296 -0.44 -6.03 11.91
N ILE A 297 -1.12 -5.95 10.77
CA ILE A 297 -0.91 -6.87 9.63
C ILE A 297 0.55 -6.82 9.18
N LYS A 298 1.12 -5.62 8.99
CA LYS A 298 2.51 -5.47 8.56
C LYS A 298 3.51 -6.02 9.58
N TYR A 299 3.26 -5.81 10.87
CA TYR A 299 4.11 -6.38 11.93
C TYR A 299 3.95 -7.89 12.08
N LYS A 300 2.77 -8.46 11.83
CA LYS A 300 2.56 -9.91 11.83
C LYS A 300 3.32 -10.60 10.70
N ILE A 301 3.40 -9.96 9.52
CA ILE A 301 4.17 -10.44 8.38
C ILE A 301 5.67 -10.38 8.66
N ASN A 302 6.16 -9.24 9.16
CA ASN A 302 7.58 -9.08 9.48
C ASN A 302 7.74 -8.25 10.75
N SER A 303 7.97 -8.97 11.85
CA SER A 303 8.13 -8.44 13.20
C SER A 303 9.55 -8.04 13.56
N ASP A 304 10.50 -8.21 12.64
CA ASP A 304 11.90 -7.87 12.88
C ASP A 304 12.11 -6.36 12.85
N VAL A 305 12.81 -5.87 13.88
CA VAL A 305 13.27 -4.50 14.01
C VAL A 305 14.74 -4.50 14.41
N ARG A 306 15.48 -3.44 14.07
CA ARG A 306 16.91 -3.39 14.39
C ARG A 306 17.12 -3.36 15.90
N SER A 307 18.10 -4.13 16.38
CA SER A 307 18.63 -3.98 17.72
C SER A 307 19.47 -2.69 17.79
N ARG A 308 19.92 -2.29 18.99
CA ARG A 308 20.86 -1.17 19.12
C ARG A 308 22.19 -1.43 18.38
N ARG A 309 22.60 -2.70 18.26
CA ARG A 309 23.78 -3.10 17.50
C ARG A 309 23.49 -3.03 15.99
N GLY A 310 22.38 -3.62 15.54
CA GLY A 310 21.97 -3.56 14.13
C GLY A 310 21.80 -2.14 13.62
N GLU A 311 21.36 -1.22 14.47
CA GLU A 311 21.22 0.19 14.12
C GLU A 311 22.57 0.89 13.88
N LYS A 312 23.59 0.57 14.69
CA LYS A 312 24.95 1.09 14.46
C LYS A 312 25.52 0.56 13.15
N ILE A 313 25.29 -0.73 12.87
CA ILE A 313 25.70 -1.36 11.61
C ILE A 313 24.99 -0.70 10.42
N ASN A 314 23.67 -0.48 10.51
CA ASN A 314 22.91 0.22 9.48
C ASN A 314 23.42 1.64 9.21
N THR A 315 23.74 2.40 10.26
CA THR A 315 24.34 3.74 10.10
C THR A 315 25.70 3.66 9.39
N HIS A 316 26.49 2.61 9.66
CA HIS A 316 27.73 2.34 8.93
C HIS A 316 27.48 2.03 7.45
N LEU A 317 26.51 1.15 7.16
CA LEU A 317 26.12 0.80 5.80
C LEU A 317 25.68 2.03 5.01
N GLU A 318 24.86 2.90 5.60
CA GLU A 318 24.42 4.15 4.97
C GLU A 318 25.61 5.07 4.61
N GLY A 319 26.58 5.23 5.51
CA GLY A 319 27.77 6.03 5.18
C GLY A 319 28.70 5.33 4.18
N LEU A 320 28.76 4.00 4.16
CA LEU A 320 29.52 3.25 3.16
C LEU A 320 28.88 3.36 1.78
N LYS A 321 27.54 3.28 1.68
CA LYS A 321 26.80 3.54 0.44
C LYS A 321 27.13 4.91 -0.14
N ASN A 322 27.10 5.95 0.71
CA ASN A 322 27.44 7.31 0.29
C ASN A 322 28.89 7.39 -0.19
N PHE A 323 29.82 6.76 0.53
CA PHE A 323 31.23 6.78 0.16
C PHE A 323 31.46 6.12 -1.19
N LEU A 324 30.86 4.95 -1.40
CA LEU A 324 30.93 4.24 -2.67
C LEU A 324 30.32 5.08 -3.79
N LYS A 325 29.12 5.62 -3.57
CA LYS A 325 28.44 6.41 -4.59
C LYS A 325 29.22 7.65 -5.01
N ASP A 326 29.78 8.38 -4.06
CA ASP A 326 30.35 9.71 -4.32
C ASP A 326 31.85 9.67 -4.67
N PHE A 327 32.59 8.65 -4.23
CA PHE A 327 34.06 8.65 -4.31
C PHE A 327 34.70 7.47 -5.04
N SER A 328 33.94 6.44 -5.41
CA SER A 328 34.54 5.18 -5.88
C SER A 328 34.51 4.97 -7.40
N ALA A 329 33.64 5.68 -8.13
CA ALA A 329 33.39 5.47 -9.57
C ALA A 329 33.28 3.97 -9.95
N LEU A 330 32.69 3.17 -9.04
CA LEU A 330 32.62 1.71 -9.16
C LEU A 330 31.52 1.24 -10.12
N ASP A 331 30.56 2.09 -10.44
CA ASP A 331 29.49 1.81 -11.40
C ASP A 331 30.00 1.54 -12.83
N GLU A 332 31.18 2.06 -13.17
CA GLU A 332 31.77 1.91 -14.49
C GLU A 332 32.75 0.75 -14.62
N ARG A 333 33.27 0.22 -13.51
CA ARG A 333 34.43 -0.69 -13.46
C ARG A 333 34.07 -2.18 -13.50
N THR A 334 34.97 -2.98 -14.07
CA THR A 334 34.85 -4.46 -14.14
C THR A 334 35.61 -5.14 -13.00
N GLN A 335 35.32 -6.43 -12.76
CA GLN A 335 35.96 -7.23 -11.70
C GLN A 335 37.50 -7.25 -11.82
N GLU A 336 38.04 -7.39 -13.03
CA GLU A 336 39.49 -7.40 -13.30
C GLU A 336 40.19 -6.08 -12.96
N GLN A 337 39.47 -4.96 -13.05
CA GLN A 337 40.00 -3.63 -12.73
C GLN A 337 39.99 -3.32 -11.23
N LEU A 338 39.42 -4.21 -10.41
CA LEU A 338 39.09 -3.98 -9.01
C LEU A 338 39.75 -4.95 -8.03
N VAL A 339 40.76 -5.69 -8.45
CA VAL A 339 41.52 -6.63 -7.60
C VAL A 339 42.08 -5.99 -6.31
N LEU A 340 42.28 -4.66 -6.29
CA LEU A 340 42.71 -3.91 -5.09
C LEU A 340 41.54 -3.44 -4.19
N TRP A 341 40.29 -3.61 -4.63
CA TRP A 341 39.05 -3.07 -4.07
C TRP A 341 37.95 -4.14 -3.94
N ASP A 342 38.31 -5.43 -3.88
CA ASP A 342 37.36 -6.56 -3.91
C ASP A 342 36.18 -6.43 -2.93
N GLU A 343 36.41 -5.90 -1.73
CA GLU A 343 35.32 -5.68 -0.76
C GLU A 343 34.39 -4.56 -1.18
N TYR A 344 34.93 -3.44 -1.64
CA TYR A 344 34.12 -2.33 -2.12
C TYR A 344 33.31 -2.74 -3.36
N LEU A 345 33.85 -3.62 -4.19
CA LEU A 345 33.12 -4.20 -5.31
C LEU A 345 31.90 -5.01 -4.85
N ILE A 346 32.10 -5.94 -3.90
CA ILE A 346 31.02 -6.72 -3.29
C ILE A 346 29.92 -5.79 -2.76
N TYR A 347 30.27 -4.74 -2.03
CA TYR A 347 29.30 -3.79 -1.48
C TYR A 347 28.65 -2.91 -2.54
N SER A 348 29.34 -2.55 -3.63
CA SER A 348 28.74 -1.81 -4.75
C SER A 348 27.66 -2.62 -5.47
N VAL A 349 27.85 -3.94 -5.57
CA VAL A 349 26.85 -4.87 -6.11
C VAL A 349 25.70 -5.02 -5.12
N LEU A 350 26.01 -5.22 -3.83
CA LEU A 350 25.02 -5.31 -2.75
C LEU A 350 24.06 -4.10 -2.74
N PHE A 351 24.59 -2.90 -2.89
CA PHE A 351 23.83 -1.65 -2.87
C PHE A 351 23.25 -1.24 -4.24
N GLU A 352 23.24 -2.15 -5.21
CA GLU A 352 22.68 -1.93 -6.56
C GLU A 352 23.34 -0.79 -7.35
N GLN A 353 24.58 -0.42 -7.00
CA GLN A 353 25.33 0.65 -7.66
C GLN A 353 26.07 0.12 -8.91
N ASN A 354 26.62 -1.09 -8.87
CA ASN A 354 27.27 -1.72 -10.03
C ASN A 354 26.33 -2.72 -10.73
N LYS A 355 25.53 -2.21 -11.68
CA LYS A 355 24.57 -3.03 -12.45
C LYS A 355 25.23 -3.96 -13.47
N LYS A 356 26.43 -3.63 -13.95
CA LYS A 356 27.16 -4.44 -14.94
C LYS A 356 27.50 -5.81 -14.36
N ILE A 357 28.04 -5.82 -13.15
CA ILE A 357 28.43 -7.06 -12.46
C ILE A 357 27.20 -7.81 -11.96
N THR A 358 26.16 -7.13 -11.47
CA THR A 358 24.90 -7.81 -11.15
C THR A 358 24.36 -8.59 -12.36
N ALA A 359 24.28 -7.95 -13.53
CA ALA A 359 23.82 -8.61 -14.76
C ALA A 359 24.76 -9.74 -15.21
N GLU A 360 26.06 -9.61 -15.01
CA GLU A 360 27.03 -10.67 -15.32
C GLU A 360 26.80 -11.91 -14.46
N TYR A 361 26.51 -11.74 -13.17
CA TYR A 361 26.33 -12.83 -12.23
C TYR A 361 24.91 -13.42 -12.22
N GLU A 362 23.92 -12.67 -12.71
CA GLU A 362 22.52 -13.14 -12.87
C GLU A 362 22.42 -14.45 -13.66
N LYS A 363 23.30 -14.68 -14.64
CA LYS A 363 23.31 -15.92 -15.43
C LYS A 363 23.58 -17.20 -14.62
N TYR A 364 24.15 -17.04 -13.41
CA TYR A 364 24.45 -18.13 -12.48
C TYR A 364 23.35 -18.35 -11.43
N ILE A 365 22.28 -17.57 -11.45
CA ILE A 365 21.22 -17.59 -10.43
C ILE A 365 19.95 -18.21 -10.99
N SER A 366 19.37 -19.17 -10.27
CA SER A 366 18.04 -19.72 -10.53
C SER A 366 17.20 -19.65 -9.26
N LEU A 367 16.10 -18.92 -9.30
CA LEU A 367 15.20 -18.75 -8.16
C LEU A 367 13.97 -19.65 -8.32
N ASN A 368 13.74 -20.53 -7.34
CA ASN A 368 12.55 -21.38 -7.25
C ASN A 368 11.52 -20.84 -6.26
#